data_AF-A0A8K1D502-F1
#
_entry.id   AF-A0A8K1D502-F1
#
_cell.length_a   1.000
_cell.length_b   1.000
_cell.length_c   1.000
_cell.angle_alpha   90.00
_cell.angle_beta   90.00
_cell.angle_gamma   90.00
#
_symmetry.space_group_name_H-M   'P 1'
#
loop_
_entity.id
_entity.type
_entity.pdbx_description
1 polymer ?
#
loop_
_entity_poly.entity_id
_entity_poly.type
_entity_poly.pdbx_seq_one_letter_code
_entity_poly.pdbx_strand_id
1 'polypeptide(L)'
;MSTETLVKDVKPGLKNLNLIFIVLETGRVTKTKDGHEVRTCKVADKSGSINISVWDDVGTLIQPGDIIRLTKGYASVFKGCLTLYTGRGGDLQKIGEFCMVYSEVPNFSEPNPEYGAQPGPAKGVRLGRGWGNLHQIHTNSFNSHKFPQFSQEFPQNSQEFTQNFPEFP
;
A
#
# COMPACT_ATOMS: atom_id res chain seq x y z
N MET A 1 15.56 -24.36 6.69
CA MET A 1 14.16 -24.03 6.98
C MET A 1 13.93 -22.59 6.53
N SER A 2 12.99 -22.35 5.63
CA SER A 2 12.64 -20.99 5.20
C SER A 2 11.89 -20.33 6.37
N THR A 3 12.42 -19.24 6.91
CA THR A 3 11.74 -18.49 7.97
C THR A 3 10.53 -17.77 7.39
N GLU A 4 9.34 -18.07 7.90
CA GLU A 4 8.11 -17.35 7.56
C GLU A 4 8.17 -15.94 8.16
N THR A 5 7.90 -14.94 7.32
CA THR A 5 7.82 -13.53 7.71
C THR A 5 6.38 -13.23 8.13
N LEU A 6 6.20 -12.53 9.24
CA LEU A 6 4.90 -12.07 9.70
C LEU A 6 4.54 -10.75 9.03
N VAL A 7 3.25 -10.46 8.93
CA VAL A 7 2.73 -9.22 8.33
C VAL A 7 3.33 -7.99 9.03
N LYS A 8 3.47 -8.00 10.35
CA LYS A 8 4.08 -6.90 11.12
C LYS A 8 5.53 -6.57 10.77
N ASP A 9 6.25 -7.53 10.21
CA ASP A 9 7.68 -7.38 9.89
C ASP A 9 7.87 -6.88 8.43
N VAL A 10 6.77 -6.76 7.67
CA VAL A 10 6.77 -6.25 6.30
C VAL A 10 7.01 -4.74 6.30
N LYS A 11 7.98 -4.31 5.49
CA LYS A 11 8.32 -2.90 5.27
C LYS A 11 8.43 -2.60 3.77
N PRO A 12 8.20 -1.35 3.33
CA PRO A 12 8.42 -0.95 1.95
C PRO A 12 9.83 -1.33 1.45
N GLY A 13 9.91 -1.90 0.25
CA GLY A 13 11.18 -2.24 -0.40
C GLY A 13 11.75 -3.61 -0.02
N LEU A 14 11.15 -4.33 0.93
CA LEU A 14 11.54 -5.71 1.22
C LEU A 14 11.17 -6.64 0.06
N LYS A 15 12.05 -7.61 -0.21
CA LYS A 15 11.94 -8.60 -1.27
C LYS A 15 12.21 -9.99 -0.71
N ASN A 16 11.92 -11.02 -1.51
CA ASN A 16 12.09 -12.42 -1.11
C ASN A 16 11.29 -12.76 0.16
N LEU A 17 10.11 -12.15 0.29
CA LEU A 17 9.22 -12.36 1.42
C LEU A 17 8.50 -13.70 1.27
N ASN A 18 8.49 -14.49 2.34
CA ASN A 18 7.71 -15.72 2.41
C ASN A 18 6.70 -15.57 3.54
N LEU A 19 5.41 -15.53 3.23
CA LEU A 19 4.34 -15.33 4.21
C LEU A 19 3.26 -16.38 4.03
N ILE A 20 2.59 -16.70 5.13
CA ILE A 20 1.32 -17.41 5.12
C ILE A 20 0.27 -16.46 5.70
N PHE A 21 -0.86 -16.31 5.01
CA PHE A 21 -1.94 -15.44 5.42
C PHE A 21 -3.29 -16.02 5.02
N ILE A 22 -4.34 -15.55 5.69
CA ILE A 22 -5.73 -15.79 5.31
C ILE A 22 -6.29 -14.58 4.56
N VAL A 23 -7.09 -14.84 3.54
CA VAL A 23 -7.80 -13.81 2.78
C VAL A 23 -9.05 -13.40 3.55
N LEU A 24 -9.18 -12.11 3.84
CA LEU A 24 -10.34 -11.55 4.52
C LEU A 24 -11.37 -11.02 3.52
N GLU A 25 -10.89 -10.22 2.56
CA GLU A 25 -11.76 -9.56 1.58
C GLU A 25 -11.09 -9.54 0.21
N THR A 26 -11.91 -9.71 -0.82
CA THR A 26 -11.50 -9.57 -2.22
C THR A 26 -12.08 -8.28 -2.80
N GLY A 27 -11.21 -7.36 -3.20
CA GLY A 27 -11.62 -6.09 -3.80
C GLY A 27 -12.11 -6.23 -5.25
N ARG A 28 -12.46 -5.08 -5.85
CA ARG A 28 -12.90 -5.02 -7.24
C ARG A 28 -11.76 -5.33 -8.20
N VAL A 29 -12.07 -6.01 -9.30
CA VAL A 29 -11.13 -6.19 -10.41
C VAL A 29 -10.99 -4.86 -11.15
N THR A 30 -9.75 -4.47 -11.41
CA THR A 30 -9.43 -3.31 -12.25
C THR A 30 -8.59 -3.79 -13.43
N LYS A 31 -8.89 -3.27 -14.63
CA LYS A 31 -8.16 -3.64 -15.84
C LYS A 31 -7.12 -2.57 -16.13
N THR A 32 -5.87 -2.98 -16.34
CA THR A 32 -4.81 -2.07 -16.76
C THR A 32 -4.95 -1.74 -18.24
N LYS A 33 -4.25 -0.69 -18.69
CA LYS A 33 -4.24 -0.27 -20.10
C LYS A 33 -3.73 -1.37 -21.03
N ASP A 34 -2.86 -2.23 -20.51
CA ASP A 34 -2.23 -3.34 -21.23
C ASP A 34 -3.13 -4.59 -21.26
N GLY A 35 -4.32 -4.52 -20.66
CA GLY A 35 -5.31 -5.60 -20.69
C GLY A 35 -5.24 -6.57 -19.51
N HIS A 36 -4.26 -6.44 -18.62
CA HIS A 36 -4.13 -7.27 -17.42
C HIS A 36 -5.17 -6.91 -16.36
N GLU A 37 -5.67 -7.93 -15.68
CA GLU A 37 -6.58 -7.75 -14.56
C GLU A 37 -5.79 -7.71 -13.26
N VAL A 38 -6.07 -6.74 -12.40
CA VAL A 38 -5.48 -6.63 -11.07
C VAL A 38 -6.57 -6.44 -10.03
N ARG A 39 -6.46 -7.22 -8.96
CA ARG A 39 -7.37 -7.19 -7.81
C ARG A 39 -6.57 -6.95 -6.55
N THR A 40 -7.05 -6.04 -5.71
CA THR A 40 -6.51 -5.85 -4.36
C THR A 40 -7.32 -6.69 -3.38
N CYS A 41 -6.66 -7.51 -2.58
CA CYS A 41 -7.28 -8.30 -1.53
C CYS A 41 -6.74 -7.86 -0.15
N LYS A 42 -7.59 -7.84 0.86
CA LYS A 42 -7.18 -7.69 2.26
C LYS A 42 -6.84 -9.06 2.80
N VAL A 43 -5.62 -9.22 3.31
CA VAL A 43 -5.14 -10.47 3.89
C VAL A 43 -4.62 -10.22 5.30
N ALA A 44 -4.61 -11.25 6.15
CA ALA A 44 -4.15 -11.11 7.52
C ALA A 44 -3.42 -12.35 8.02
N ASP A 45 -2.60 -12.14 9.05
CA ASP A 45 -2.06 -13.19 9.91
C ASP A 45 -2.33 -12.84 11.37
N LYS A 46 -1.75 -13.60 12.31
CA LYS A 46 -1.88 -13.34 13.76
C LYS A 46 -1.36 -11.96 14.21
N SER A 47 -0.61 -11.25 13.38
CA SER A 47 0.07 -9.99 13.70
C SER A 47 -0.62 -8.75 13.16
N GLY A 48 -1.51 -8.88 12.18
CA GLY A 48 -2.28 -7.78 11.61
C GLY A 48 -2.70 -8.06 10.16
N SER A 49 -3.26 -7.04 9.50
CA SER A 49 -3.70 -7.13 8.12
C SER A 49 -2.87 -6.27 7.16
N ILE A 50 -2.82 -6.68 5.90
CA ILE A 50 -2.15 -5.97 4.81
C ILE A 50 -2.87 -6.24 3.49
N ASN A 51 -2.74 -5.33 2.54
CA ASN A 51 -3.25 -5.46 1.19
C ASN A 51 -2.25 -6.20 0.32
N ILE A 52 -2.75 -7.09 -0.54
CA ILE A 52 -1.99 -7.73 -1.59
C ILE A 52 -2.65 -7.41 -2.94
N SER A 53 -1.84 -7.05 -3.95
CA SER A 53 -2.32 -6.94 -5.33
C SER A 53 -1.96 -8.19 -6.12
N VAL A 54 -2.98 -8.87 -6.61
CA VAL A 54 -2.87 -10.12 -7.37
C VAL A 54 -3.30 -9.87 -8.81
N TRP A 55 -2.56 -10.46 -9.73
CA TRP A 55 -2.68 -10.24 -11.16
C TRP A 55 -3.30 -11.45 -11.87
N ASP A 56 -3.98 -11.15 -12.97
CA ASP A 56 -4.54 -12.10 -13.94
C ASP A 56 -5.43 -13.18 -13.28
N ASP A 57 -5.42 -14.40 -13.82
CA ASP A 57 -6.28 -15.50 -13.40
C ASP A 57 -6.08 -15.88 -11.93
N VAL A 58 -4.88 -15.70 -11.38
CA VAL A 58 -4.63 -15.98 -9.95
C VAL A 58 -5.51 -15.10 -9.07
N GLY A 59 -5.77 -13.85 -9.48
CA GLY A 59 -6.63 -12.94 -8.74
C GLY A 59 -8.12 -13.32 -8.75
N THR A 60 -8.57 -14.08 -9.76
CA THR A 60 -9.97 -14.51 -9.88
C THR A 60 -10.26 -15.77 -9.08
N LEU A 61 -9.26 -16.65 -8.92
CA LEU A 61 -9.36 -17.90 -8.16
C LEU A 61 -9.40 -17.70 -6.65
N ILE A 62 -8.85 -16.59 -6.13
CA ILE A 62 -8.78 -16.29 -4.70
C ILE A 62 -10.16 -15.94 -4.15
N GLN A 63 -10.54 -16.58 -3.04
CA GLN A 63 -11.77 -16.33 -2.31
C GLN A 63 -11.50 -15.92 -0.85
N PRO A 64 -12.42 -15.16 -0.22
CA PRO A 64 -12.40 -14.94 1.23
C PRO A 64 -12.38 -16.27 1.99
N GLY A 65 -11.54 -16.35 3.03
CA GLY A 65 -11.32 -17.56 3.83
C GLY A 65 -10.17 -18.44 3.35
N ASP A 66 -9.61 -18.22 2.14
CA ASP A 66 -8.47 -18.98 1.64
C ASP A 66 -7.20 -18.72 2.47
N ILE A 67 -6.47 -19.79 2.80
CA ILE A 67 -5.14 -19.71 3.41
C ILE A 67 -4.12 -19.89 2.29
N ILE A 68 -3.32 -18.86 2.06
CA ILE A 68 -2.38 -18.78 0.94
C ILE A 68 -0.97 -18.62 1.48
N ARG A 69 -0.05 -19.40 0.90
CA ARG A 69 1.38 -19.22 1.04
C ARG A 69 1.89 -18.39 -0.13
N LEU A 70 2.47 -17.24 0.18
CA LEU A 70 3.23 -16.42 -0.75
C LEU A 70 4.71 -16.78 -0.64
N THR A 71 5.36 -17.07 -1.76
CA THR A 71 6.83 -17.19 -1.82
C THR A 71 7.46 -16.12 -2.69
N LYS A 72 8.66 -15.69 -2.31
CA LYS A 72 9.43 -14.64 -3.00
C LYS A 72 8.61 -13.38 -3.30
N GLY A 73 7.71 -13.02 -2.41
CA GLY A 73 6.96 -11.77 -2.48
C GLY A 73 7.83 -10.54 -2.30
N TYR A 74 7.27 -9.38 -2.60
CA TYR A 74 7.87 -8.10 -2.26
C TYR A 74 6.79 -7.13 -1.78
N ALA A 75 7.22 -6.13 -1.01
CA ALA A 75 6.36 -5.09 -0.49
C ALA A 75 6.73 -3.75 -1.09
N SER A 76 5.72 -3.00 -1.55
CA SER A 76 5.90 -1.65 -2.08
C SER A 76 4.74 -0.77 -1.67
N VAL A 77 4.97 0.53 -1.59
CA VAL A 77 3.89 1.49 -1.37
C VAL A 77 3.21 1.79 -2.70
N PHE A 78 1.89 1.72 -2.72
CA PHE A 78 1.05 2.16 -3.83
C PHE A 78 -0.02 3.12 -3.31
N LYS A 79 -0.07 4.33 -3.86
CA LYS A 79 -1.00 5.41 -3.43
C LYS A 79 -0.98 5.66 -1.91
N GLY A 80 0.20 5.57 -1.28
CA GLY A 80 0.36 5.76 0.17
C GLY A 80 0.06 4.53 1.04
N CYS A 81 -0.38 3.42 0.45
CA CYS A 81 -0.66 2.16 1.15
C CYS A 81 0.48 1.15 0.94
N LEU A 82 1.01 0.57 2.02
CA LEU A 82 1.91 -0.58 1.92
C LEU A 82 1.14 -1.76 1.30
N THR A 83 1.65 -2.32 0.21
CA THR A 83 0.98 -3.37 -0.56
C THR A 83 1.97 -4.49 -0.88
N LEU A 84 1.52 -5.74 -0.71
CA LEU A 84 2.24 -6.94 -1.10
C LEU A 84 2.02 -7.27 -2.57
N TYR A 85 3.03 -7.87 -3.17
CA TYR A 85 3.05 -8.31 -4.55
C TYR A 85 3.81 -9.62 -4.69
N THR A 86 3.46 -10.41 -5.69
CA THR A 86 4.21 -11.61 -6.07
C THR A 86 5.48 -11.21 -6.85
N GLY A 87 6.65 -11.62 -6.37
CA GLY A 87 7.91 -11.29 -7.03
C GLY A 87 8.26 -12.22 -8.19
N ARG A 88 9.36 -11.91 -8.89
CA ARG A 88 9.84 -12.72 -10.02
C ARG A 88 10.21 -14.14 -9.56
N GLY A 89 9.54 -15.13 -10.14
CA GLY A 89 9.73 -16.54 -9.79
C GLY A 89 9.21 -16.91 -8.40
N GLY A 90 8.37 -16.06 -7.82
CA GLY A 90 7.53 -16.35 -6.66
C GLY A 90 6.16 -16.89 -7.10
N ASP A 91 5.42 -17.40 -6.13
CA ASP A 91 4.11 -18.01 -6.34
C ASP A 91 3.14 -17.68 -5.20
N LEU A 92 1.86 -17.89 -5.50
CA LEU A 92 0.77 -17.91 -4.52
C LEU A 92 0.17 -19.31 -4.55
N GLN A 93 0.26 -20.01 -3.43
CA GLN A 93 -0.26 -21.38 -3.31
C GLN A 93 -1.32 -21.43 -2.23
N LYS A 94 -2.56 -21.80 -2.59
CA LYS A 94 -3.58 -22.16 -1.61
C LYS A 94 -3.14 -23.42 -0.87
N ILE A 95 -3.08 -23.35 0.46
CA ILE A 95 -2.67 -24.44 1.33
C ILE A 95 -3.77 -24.90 2.29
N GLY A 96 -4.87 -24.14 2.37
CA GLY A 96 -6.02 -24.46 3.22
C GLY A 96 -7.10 -23.38 3.15
N GLU A 97 -8.06 -23.45 4.06
CA GLU A 97 -9.15 -22.49 4.20
C GLU A 97 -9.70 -22.46 5.65
N PHE A 98 -10.30 -21.34 6.06
CA PHE A 98 -11.03 -21.07 7.31
C PHE A 98 -10.28 -21.16 8.65
N CYS A 99 -9.39 -22.14 8.85
CA CYS A 99 -8.90 -22.49 10.20
C CYS A 99 -7.65 -21.71 10.66
N MET A 100 -7.30 -20.60 10.02
CA MET A 100 -6.13 -19.80 10.42
C MET A 100 -6.51 -18.70 11.40
N VAL A 101 -5.79 -18.62 12.52
CA VAL A 101 -5.94 -17.51 13.48
C VAL A 101 -5.33 -16.24 12.89
N TYR A 102 -6.09 -15.15 12.88
CA TYR A 102 -5.68 -13.85 12.34
C TYR A 102 -6.09 -12.69 13.23
N SER A 103 -5.44 -11.54 13.02
CA SER A 103 -5.82 -10.25 13.58
C SER A 103 -6.00 -9.26 12.43
N GLU A 104 -7.09 -8.49 12.43
CA GLU A 104 -7.30 -7.42 11.43
C GLU A 104 -6.55 -6.13 11.78
N VAL A 105 -6.14 -5.98 13.04
CA VAL A 105 -5.52 -4.76 13.56
C VAL A 105 -4.12 -5.10 14.09
N PRO A 106 -3.10 -4.27 13.80
CA PRO A 106 -3.15 -3.07 12.95
C PRO A 106 -3.25 -3.40 11.46
N ASN A 107 -3.84 -2.48 10.69
CA ASN A 107 -3.84 -2.55 9.23
C ASN A 107 -2.61 -1.82 8.67
N PHE A 108 -1.62 -2.57 8.23
CA PHE A 108 -0.35 -2.04 7.72
C PHE A 108 -0.50 -1.33 6.37
N SER A 109 -1.64 -1.48 5.70
CA SER A 109 -1.95 -0.81 4.44
C SER A 109 -2.74 0.49 4.61
N GLU A 110 -2.96 0.95 5.84
CA GLU A 110 -3.51 2.28 6.06
C GLU A 110 -2.64 3.34 5.39
N PRO A 111 -3.24 4.35 4.73
CA PRO A 111 -2.48 5.43 4.11
C PRO A 111 -1.63 6.14 5.17
N ASN A 112 -0.30 6.02 5.07
CA ASN A 112 0.62 6.76 5.93
C ASN A 112 1.15 8.00 5.19
N PRO A 113 0.97 9.22 5.73
CA PRO A 113 1.54 10.45 5.18
C PRO A 113 3.06 10.38 4.96
N GLU A 114 3.79 9.62 5.77
CA GLU A 114 5.23 9.44 5.64
C GLU A 114 5.63 8.74 4.34
N TYR A 115 4.78 7.85 3.80
CA TYR A 115 5.06 7.18 2.54
C TYR A 115 4.81 8.08 1.32
N GLY A 116 3.96 9.12 1.46
CA GLY A 116 3.72 10.12 0.41
C GLY A 116 4.86 11.11 0.23
N ALA A 117 5.76 11.23 1.22
CA ALA A 117 6.86 12.18 1.23
C ALA A 117 8.21 11.59 0.81
N GLN A 118 8.29 10.29 0.51
CA GLN A 118 9.52 9.66 0.02
C GLN A 118 9.83 10.17 -1.41
N PRO A 119 10.90 10.96 -1.63
CA PRO A 119 11.34 11.24 -2.98
C PRO A 119 11.68 9.90 -3.63
N GLY A 120 11.01 9.59 -4.75
CA GLY A 120 11.34 8.40 -5.54
C GLY A 120 12.85 8.33 -5.83
N PRO A 121 13.40 7.14 -6.12
CA PRO A 121 14.84 7.00 -6.34
C PRO A 121 15.28 8.03 -7.37
N ALA A 122 16.12 8.97 -6.94
CA ALA A 122 16.64 10.03 -7.78
C ALA A 122 17.26 9.37 -9.02
N LYS A 123 16.65 9.57 -10.19
CA LYS A 123 17.30 9.26 -11.45
C LYS A 123 18.58 10.10 -11.45
N GLY A 124 19.73 9.45 -11.27
CA GLY A 124 21.03 10.09 -11.31
C GLY A 124 21.21 10.82 -12.65
N VAL A 125 20.96 12.12 -12.65
CA VAL A 125 21.40 13.01 -13.71
C VAL A 125 22.91 13.10 -13.58
N ARG A 126 23.63 12.48 -14.51
CA ARG A 126 25.07 12.67 -14.68
C ARG A 126 25.30 14.15 -14.98
N LEU A 127 25.68 14.94 -13.96
CA LEU A 127 26.12 16.31 -14.17
C LEU A 127 27.56 16.28 -14.71
N GLY A 128 27.69 16.58 -15.99
CA GLY A 128 28.98 16.80 -16.63
C GLY A 128 29.63 18.10 -16.12
N ARG A 129 30.95 18.01 -15.92
CA ARG A 129 32.00 19.04 -16.08
C ARG A 129 31.61 20.51 -15.88
N GLY A 130 32.27 21.14 -14.91
CA GLY A 130 32.52 22.59 -14.94
C GLY A 130 32.69 23.23 -13.57
N TRP A 131 33.85 23.04 -12.93
CA TRP A 131 34.28 23.91 -11.83
C TRP A 131 34.97 25.15 -12.41
N GLY A 132 34.31 26.29 -12.26
CA GLY A 132 34.85 27.62 -12.55
C GLY A 132 34.42 28.59 -11.44
N ASN A 133 35.41 29.24 -10.84
CA ASN A 133 35.36 30.24 -9.77
C ASN A 133 34.24 31.29 -9.89
N LEU A 134 33.70 31.79 -8.75
CA LEU A 134 33.92 33.19 -8.31
C LEU A 134 33.34 33.51 -6.90
N HIS A 135 34.19 34.18 -6.12
CA HIS A 135 34.03 35.06 -4.95
C HIS A 135 32.94 34.94 -3.87
N GLN A 136 33.49 34.97 -2.65
CA GLN A 136 32.96 35.41 -1.36
C GLN A 136 32.47 36.87 -1.37
N ILE A 137 31.29 37.13 -0.77
CA ILE A 137 30.99 38.40 -0.10
C ILE A 137 29.97 38.19 1.04
N HIS A 138 30.05 39.11 1.99
CA HIS A 138 29.68 39.06 3.41
C HIS A 138 28.30 39.70 3.69
N THR A 139 27.69 39.32 4.83
CA THR A 139 26.54 39.94 5.56
C THR A 139 25.18 39.96 4.82
N ASN A 140 23.99 39.98 5.44
CA ASN A 140 23.53 40.60 6.67
C ASN A 140 22.20 39.94 7.14
N SER A 141 21.95 40.03 8.44
CA SER A 141 20.63 39.81 9.07
C SER A 141 19.63 40.88 8.60
N PHE A 142 18.41 40.49 8.18
CA PHE A 142 17.13 41.07 8.63
C PHE A 142 15.89 40.48 7.91
N ASN A 143 14.83 40.36 8.72
CA ASN A 143 13.40 40.40 8.45
C ASN A 143 12.65 39.30 7.67
N SER A 144 11.84 38.61 8.48
CA SER A 144 10.47 38.19 8.22
C SER A 144 9.66 39.15 7.34
N HIS A 145 8.94 38.61 6.35
CA HIS A 145 7.49 38.80 6.17
C HIS A 145 6.89 37.87 5.10
N LYS A 146 5.80 37.20 5.51
CA LYS A 146 4.57 36.85 4.77
C LYS A 146 4.67 36.09 3.44
N PHE A 147 4.19 34.84 3.47
CA PHE A 147 3.29 34.30 2.45
C PHE A 147 2.08 33.60 3.10
N PRO A 148 0.89 33.67 2.47
CA PRO A 148 -0.39 33.44 3.13
C PRO A 148 -0.76 31.96 3.29
N GLN A 149 -1.42 31.68 4.40
CA GLN A 149 -2.04 30.42 4.76
C GLN A 149 -3.33 30.24 3.97
N PHE A 150 -3.38 29.26 3.07
CA PHE A 150 -4.62 28.83 2.42
C PHE A 150 -5.20 27.68 3.25
N SER A 151 -6.09 28.01 4.17
CA SER A 151 -6.94 27.05 4.87
C SER A 151 -8.12 26.70 3.96
N GLN A 152 -8.16 25.46 3.47
CA GLN A 152 -9.39 24.88 2.94
C GLN A 152 -10.21 24.35 4.13
N GLU A 153 -11.29 25.06 4.45
CA GLU A 153 -12.33 24.60 5.34
C GLU A 153 -13.12 23.47 4.66
N PHE A 154 -13.22 22.32 5.33
CA PHE A 154 -14.18 21.28 4.99
C PHE A 154 -15.53 21.62 5.65
N PRO A 155 -16.64 21.72 4.91
CA PRO A 155 -17.94 21.80 5.54
C PRO A 155 -18.32 20.44 6.14
N GLN A 156 -18.47 20.41 7.46
CA GLN A 156 -19.23 19.37 8.15
C GLN A 156 -20.70 19.53 7.75
N ASN A 157 -21.28 18.50 7.12
CA ASN A 157 -22.71 18.32 7.20
C ASN A 157 -23.04 16.83 7.29
N SER A 158 -23.15 16.38 8.54
CA SER A 158 -23.89 15.19 8.93
C SER A 158 -25.38 15.54 8.91
N GLN A 159 -26.14 14.95 7.98
CA GLN A 159 -27.59 14.81 8.15
C GLN A 159 -28.01 13.38 7.80
N GLU A 160 -28.79 12.85 8.72
CA GLU A 160 -29.33 11.50 8.83
C GLU A 160 -30.15 11.12 7.59
N PHE A 161 -29.99 9.88 7.12
CA PHE A 161 -30.89 9.28 6.15
C PHE A 161 -31.80 8.29 6.89
N THR A 162 -32.94 8.78 7.35
CA THR A 162 -34.05 7.94 7.81
C THR A 162 -34.70 7.30 6.58
N GLN A 163 -34.62 5.97 6.48
CA GLN A 163 -35.34 5.18 5.48
C GLN A 163 -36.86 5.25 5.76
N ASN A 164 -37.61 5.85 4.85
CA ASN A 164 -39.05 5.66 4.75
C ASN A 164 -39.32 4.43 3.86
N PHE A 165 -39.87 3.36 4.45
CA PHE A 165 -40.50 2.27 3.71
C PHE A 165 -41.96 2.62 3.41
N PRO A 166 -42.48 2.38 2.20
CA PRO A 166 -43.91 2.45 1.95
C PRO A 166 -44.60 1.16 2.41
N GLU A 167 -45.65 1.30 3.24
CA GLU A 167 -46.65 0.25 3.42
C GLU A 167 -47.50 0.15 2.15
N PHE A 168 -47.64 -1.07 1.63
CA PHE A 168 -48.60 -1.41 0.58
C PHE A 168 -49.91 -1.91 1.20
N PRO A 169 -51.06 -1.73 0.50
CA PRO A 169 -52.41 -1.84 1.05
C PRO A 169 -52.86 -3.25 1.40
#